data_AF-A0A9D1FKS8-F1
#
_entry.id   AF-A0A9D1FKS8-F1
#
_cell.length_a   1.000
_cell.length_b   1.000
_cell.length_c   1.000
_cell.angle_alpha   90.00
_cell.angle_beta   90.00
_cell.angle_gamma   90.00
#
_symmetry.space_group_name_H-M   'P 1'
#
loop_
_entity.id
_entity.type
_entity.pdbx_description
1 polymer ?
#
loop_
_entity_poly.entity_id
_entity_poly.type
_entity_poly.pdbx_seq_one_letter_code
_entity_poly.pdbx_strand_id
1 'polypeptide(L)'
;MKRCLGLALALCLSVSSVFAASSFGSAFKNAVKSDINAVKDAAKQDIQAQKAAAQKQKQEQNKAKKNEIEKERKEALAPVEADIKAVEKNIKDVNNDKTMLQTQKTIKLRAYERQLQSLNTRKTNINKIYDAKLKALGY
;
A
#
# COMPACT_ATOMS: atom_id res chain seq x y z
N MET A 1 -33.29 -9.55 2.40
CA MET A 1 -33.10 -11.01 2.37
C MET A 1 -32.94 -11.69 3.75
N LYS A 2 -32.75 -10.96 4.86
CA LYS A 2 -32.64 -11.57 6.21
C LYS A 2 -33.94 -12.18 6.77
N ARG A 3 -35.10 -11.82 6.22
CA ARG A 3 -36.42 -12.32 6.65
C ARG A 3 -36.86 -13.62 5.97
N CYS A 4 -36.21 -14.03 4.87
CA CYS A 4 -36.57 -15.25 4.14
C CYS A 4 -35.89 -16.51 4.73
N LEU A 5 -34.71 -16.36 5.35
CA LEU A 5 -34.00 -17.48 5.99
C LEU A 5 -34.70 -17.98 7.26
N GLY A 6 -35.30 -17.08 8.04
CA GLY A 6 -36.02 -17.44 9.25
C GLY A 6 -37.31 -18.22 8.98
N LEU A 7 -37.97 -17.97 7.85
CA LEU A 7 -39.21 -18.65 7.47
C LEU A 7 -38.96 -20.08 6.96
N ALA A 8 -37.82 -20.32 6.29
CA ALA A 8 -37.44 -21.65 5.81
C ALA A 8 -37.07 -22.60 6.96
N LEU A 9 -36.42 -22.09 8.01
CA LEU A 9 -36.09 -22.91 9.19
C LEU A 9 -37.33 -23.32 9.99
N ALA A 10 -38.37 -22.48 10.01
CA ALA A 10 -39.63 -22.78 10.69
C ALA A 10 -40.49 -23.82 9.94
N LEU A 11 -40.38 -23.88 8.61
CA LEU A 11 -41.08 -24.84 7.77
C LEU A 11 -40.50 -26.26 7.82
N CYS A 12 -39.21 -26.41 8.12
CA CYS A 12 -38.57 -27.73 8.27
C CYS A 12 -38.87 -28.42 9.61
N LEU A 13 -39.48 -27.73 10.57
CA LEU A 13 -39.72 -28.25 11.92
C LEU A 13 -41.18 -28.69 12.18
N SER A 14 -42.10 -28.49 11.24
CA SER A 14 -43.54 -28.71 11.46
C SER A 14 -44.15 -29.91 10.74
N VAL A 15 -43.37 -30.70 9.99
CA VAL A 15 -43.87 -31.93 9.37
C VAL A 15 -43.11 -33.12 9.92
N SER A 16 -43.78 -33.91 10.76
CA SER A 16 -43.52 -35.31 11.18
C SER A 16 -43.47 -35.49 12.70
N SER A 17 -44.62 -35.43 13.36
CA SER A 17 -44.80 -36.14 14.63
C SER A 17 -45.10 -37.62 14.36
N VAL A 18 -44.50 -38.50 15.18
CA VAL A 18 -44.77 -39.93 15.37
C VAL A 18 -43.94 -40.91 14.52
N PHE A 19 -42.76 -41.32 15.00
CA PHE A 19 -42.34 -42.71 15.36
C PHE A 19 -40.82 -42.80 15.67
N ALA A 20 -40.45 -43.63 16.67
CA ALA A 20 -39.09 -44.03 17.12
C ALA A 20 -38.32 -43.09 18.10
N ALA A 21 -38.72 -43.09 19.37
CA ALA A 21 -38.16 -42.23 20.43
C ALA A 21 -36.84 -42.69 21.11
N SER A 22 -36.07 -43.65 20.58
CA SER A 22 -34.83 -44.11 21.26
C SER A 22 -33.56 -44.19 20.40
N SER A 23 -33.65 -44.17 19.06
CA SER A 23 -32.49 -44.06 18.16
C SER A 23 -32.44 -42.75 17.36
N PHE A 24 -33.54 -41.98 17.35
CA PHE A 24 -33.66 -40.74 16.59
C PHE A 24 -32.95 -39.56 17.26
N GLY A 25 -32.86 -39.54 18.59
CA GLY A 25 -32.24 -38.43 19.33
C GLY A 25 -30.74 -38.30 19.09
N SER A 26 -30.01 -39.41 19.02
CA SER A 26 -28.57 -39.41 18.71
C SER A 26 -28.31 -39.15 17.23
N ALA A 27 -29.08 -39.75 16.33
CA ALA A 27 -28.98 -39.52 14.88
C ALA A 27 -29.31 -38.06 14.51
N PHE A 28 -30.40 -37.50 15.03
CA PHE A 28 -30.78 -36.10 14.84
C PHE A 28 -29.76 -35.14 15.45
N LYS A 29 -29.30 -35.39 16.68
CA LYS A 29 -28.24 -34.58 17.31
C LYS A 29 -26.93 -34.61 16.54
N ASN A 30 -26.57 -35.77 15.99
CA ASN A 30 -25.38 -35.93 15.14
C ASN A 30 -25.55 -35.21 13.79
N ALA A 31 -26.72 -35.28 13.17
CA ALA A 31 -27.04 -34.54 11.94
C ALA A 31 -27.00 -33.03 12.17
N VAL A 32 -27.64 -32.52 13.23
CA VAL A 32 -27.61 -31.10 13.60
C VAL A 32 -26.18 -30.64 13.89
N LYS A 33 -25.38 -31.44 14.60
CA LYS A 33 -23.96 -31.11 14.86
C LYS A 33 -23.13 -31.09 13.58
N SER A 34 -23.40 -32.01 12.65
CA SER A 34 -22.77 -32.05 11.33
C SER A 34 -23.11 -30.79 10.51
N ASP A 35 -24.38 -30.41 10.46
CA ASP A 35 -24.83 -29.21 9.75
C ASP A 35 -24.26 -27.93 10.36
N ILE A 36 -24.21 -27.82 11.70
CA ILE A 36 -23.57 -26.69 12.38
C ILE A 36 -22.08 -26.60 12.00
N ASN A 37 -21.37 -27.72 11.95
CA ASN A 37 -19.97 -27.76 11.54
C ASN A 37 -19.81 -27.37 10.06
N ALA A 38 -20.66 -27.89 9.18
CA ALA A 38 -20.65 -27.55 7.75
C ALA A 38 -20.89 -26.06 7.52
N VAL A 39 -21.87 -25.45 8.20
CA VAL A 39 -22.14 -24.01 8.14
C VAL A 39 -20.97 -23.21 8.69
N LYS A 40 -20.36 -23.65 9.79
CA LYS A 40 -19.19 -22.98 10.39
C LYS A 40 -17.98 -23.00 9.44
N ASP A 41 -17.76 -24.11 8.75
CA ASP A 41 -16.63 -24.24 7.83
C ASP A 41 -16.88 -23.50 6.51
N ALA A 42 -18.11 -23.50 6.00
CA ALA A 42 -18.51 -22.64 4.88
C ALA A 42 -18.34 -21.15 5.22
N ALA A 43 -18.78 -20.71 6.42
CA ALA A 43 -18.60 -19.32 6.86
C ALA A 43 -17.12 -18.93 7.00
N LYS A 44 -16.25 -19.84 7.47
CA LYS A 44 -14.80 -19.59 7.50
C LYS A 44 -14.21 -19.46 6.09
N GLN A 45 -14.61 -20.34 5.17
CA GLN A 45 -14.17 -20.29 3.77
C GLN A 45 -14.60 -18.98 3.10
N ASP A 46 -15.83 -18.54 3.30
CA ASP A 46 -16.33 -17.26 2.77
C ASP A 46 -15.55 -16.07 3.34
N ILE A 47 -15.28 -16.06 4.65
CA ILE A 47 -14.46 -15.00 5.27
C ILE A 47 -13.04 -14.99 4.70
N GLN A 48 -12.45 -16.16 4.46
CA GLN A 48 -11.13 -16.27 3.84
C GLN A 48 -11.13 -15.80 2.39
N ALA A 49 -12.15 -16.17 1.61
CA ALA A 49 -12.32 -15.74 0.23
C ALA A 49 -12.50 -14.22 0.13
N GLN A 50 -13.33 -13.61 0.99
CA GLN A 50 -13.51 -12.16 1.05
C GLN A 50 -12.21 -11.44 1.45
N LYS A 51 -11.45 -11.97 2.42
CA LYS A 51 -10.14 -11.42 2.80
C LYS A 51 -9.14 -11.49 1.65
N ALA A 52 -9.08 -12.60 0.92
CA ALA A 52 -8.20 -12.77 -0.22
C ALA A 52 -8.56 -11.82 -1.38
N ALA A 53 -9.85 -11.68 -1.68
CA ALA A 53 -10.34 -10.73 -2.69
C ALA A 53 -10.02 -9.28 -2.31
N ALA A 54 -10.25 -8.89 -1.04
CA ALA A 54 -9.91 -7.56 -0.54
C ALA A 54 -8.40 -7.29 -0.55
N GLN A 55 -7.56 -8.29 -0.28
CA GLN A 55 -6.11 -8.17 -0.37
C GLN A 55 -5.64 -7.97 -1.81
N LYS A 56 -6.16 -8.74 -2.78
CA LYS A 56 -5.85 -8.57 -4.20
C LYS A 56 -6.23 -7.17 -4.70
N GLN A 57 -7.43 -6.71 -4.35
CA GLN A 57 -7.91 -5.38 -4.74
C GLN A 57 -7.06 -4.27 -4.10
N LYS A 58 -6.62 -4.43 -2.83
CA LYS A 58 -5.67 -3.50 -2.20
C LYS A 58 -4.30 -3.52 -2.86
N GLN A 59 -3.78 -4.67 -3.26
CA GLN A 59 -2.48 -4.78 -3.94
C GLN A 59 -2.49 -4.08 -5.30
N GLU A 60 -3.55 -4.27 -6.10
CA GLU A 60 -3.69 -3.60 -7.39
C GLU A 60 -3.82 -2.07 -7.23
N GLN A 61 -4.63 -1.60 -6.28
CA GLN A 61 -4.75 -0.17 -5.97
C GLN A 61 -3.44 0.43 -5.47
N ASN A 62 -2.71 -0.29 -4.60
CA ASN A 62 -1.42 0.17 -4.09
C ASN A 62 -0.35 0.24 -5.18
N LYS A 63 -0.40 -0.65 -6.18
CA LYS A 63 0.52 -0.61 -7.33
C LYS A 63 0.30 0.64 -8.19
N ALA A 64 -0.95 1.02 -8.46
CA ALA A 64 -1.26 2.25 -9.19
C ALA A 64 -0.78 3.49 -8.41
N LYS A 65 -1.10 3.56 -7.11
CA LYS A 65 -0.65 4.66 -6.23
C LYS A 65 0.87 4.74 -6.11
N LYS A 66 1.56 3.60 -6.07
CA LYS A 66 3.03 3.57 -6.09
C LYS A 66 3.58 4.23 -7.35
N ASN A 67 3.07 3.86 -8.53
CA ASN A 67 3.54 4.43 -9.79
C ASN A 67 3.30 5.95 -9.86
N GLU A 68 2.17 6.40 -9.33
CA GLU A 68 1.84 7.83 -9.22
C GLU A 68 2.82 8.57 -8.30
N ILE A 69 3.09 8.03 -7.11
CA ILE A 69 4.07 8.60 -6.16
C ILE A 69 5.49 8.64 -6.78
N GLU A 70 5.89 7.61 -7.50
CA GLU A 70 7.19 7.59 -8.19
C GLU A 70 7.26 8.61 -9.32
N LYS A 71 6.15 8.84 -10.04
CA LYS A 71 6.04 9.88 -11.06
C LYS A 71 6.14 11.27 -10.42
N GLU A 72 5.37 11.55 -9.38
CA GLU A 72 5.44 12.81 -8.62
C GLU A 72 6.85 13.05 -8.07
N ARG A 73 7.52 12.00 -7.57
CA ARG A 73 8.91 12.08 -7.11
C ARG A 73 9.84 12.51 -8.22
N LYS A 74 9.74 11.91 -9.41
CA LYS A 74 10.57 12.27 -10.57
C LYS A 74 10.33 13.72 -10.99
N GLU A 75 9.07 14.14 -11.06
CA GLU A 75 8.70 15.52 -11.41
C GLU A 75 9.23 16.53 -10.39
N ALA A 76 9.17 16.21 -9.09
CA ALA A 76 9.72 17.06 -8.03
C ALA A 76 11.26 17.11 -8.03
N LEU A 77 11.92 16.01 -8.40
CA LEU A 77 13.39 15.94 -8.47
C LEU A 77 13.95 16.61 -9.73
N ALA A 78 13.25 16.55 -10.86
CA ALA A 78 13.72 17.06 -12.15
C ALA A 78 14.29 18.50 -12.10
N PRO A 79 13.60 19.51 -11.55
CA PRO A 79 14.15 20.87 -11.47
C PRO A 79 15.37 20.95 -10.55
N VAL A 80 15.35 20.23 -9.42
CA VAL A 80 16.48 20.23 -8.47
C VAL A 80 17.72 19.58 -9.10
N GLU A 81 17.55 18.51 -9.87
CA GLU A 81 18.65 17.86 -10.58
C GLU A 81 19.20 18.71 -11.74
N ALA A 82 18.34 19.46 -12.42
CA ALA A 82 18.76 20.44 -13.42
C ALA A 82 19.61 21.55 -12.78
N ASP A 83 19.17 22.09 -11.64
CA ASP A 83 19.90 23.11 -10.89
C ASP A 83 21.25 22.61 -10.38
N ILE A 84 21.30 21.37 -9.86
CA ILE A 84 22.56 20.73 -9.42
C ILE A 84 23.55 20.67 -10.60
N LYS A 85 23.11 20.16 -11.76
CA LYS A 85 23.96 20.08 -12.96
C LYS A 85 24.44 21.44 -13.43
N ALA A 86 23.60 22.46 -13.36
CA ALA A 86 23.98 23.83 -13.71
C ALA A 86 25.05 24.39 -12.77
N VAL A 87 24.90 24.19 -11.45
CA VAL A 87 25.88 24.61 -10.45
C VAL A 87 27.20 23.83 -10.61
N GLU A 88 27.14 22.52 -10.84
CA GLU A 88 28.32 21.70 -11.12
C GLU A 88 29.07 22.16 -12.36
N LYS A 89 28.35 22.58 -13.41
CA LYS A 89 28.95 23.19 -14.59
C LYS A 89 29.64 24.51 -14.25
N ASN A 90 28.97 25.40 -13.51
CA ASN A 90 29.56 26.68 -13.08
C ASN A 90 30.84 26.48 -12.24
N ILE A 91 30.88 25.46 -11.38
CA ILE A 91 32.09 25.08 -10.62
C ILE A 91 33.23 24.69 -11.57
N LYS A 92 32.94 23.85 -12.58
CA LYS A 92 33.93 23.45 -13.59
C LYS A 92 34.43 24.67 -14.39
N ASP A 93 33.53 25.54 -14.81
CA ASP A 93 33.85 26.74 -15.58
C ASP A 93 34.76 27.70 -14.78
N VAL A 94 34.46 27.95 -13.49
CA VAL A 94 35.31 28.78 -12.62
C VAL A 94 36.67 28.15 -12.34
N ASN A 95 36.73 26.83 -12.14
CA ASN A 95 37.99 26.13 -11.95
C ASN A 95 38.91 26.27 -13.19
N ASN A 96 38.32 26.14 -14.38
CA ASN A 96 39.04 26.16 -15.65
C ASN A 96 39.38 27.57 -16.16
N ASP A 97 38.77 28.63 -15.60
CA ASP A 97 39.02 30.01 -16.00
C ASP A 97 40.48 30.43 -15.72
N LYS A 98 41.28 30.72 -16.74
CA LYS A 98 42.70 31.10 -16.57
C LYS A 98 42.89 32.60 -16.28
N THR A 99 41.85 33.40 -16.47
CA THR A 99 41.89 34.87 -16.38
C THR A 99 41.42 35.39 -15.02
N MET A 100 40.67 34.58 -14.28
CA MET A 100 40.13 34.96 -12.98
C MET A 100 41.18 34.93 -11.87
N LEU A 101 41.22 35.98 -11.05
CA LEU A 101 42.06 36.06 -9.86
C LEU A 101 41.74 34.94 -8.86
N GLN A 102 42.76 34.40 -8.19
CA GLN A 102 42.60 33.29 -7.23
C GLN A 102 41.61 33.61 -6.09
N THR A 103 41.63 34.83 -5.58
CA THR A 103 40.67 35.28 -4.55
C THR A 103 39.23 35.26 -5.08
N GLN A 104 39.00 35.73 -6.30
CA GLN A 104 37.68 35.72 -6.92
C GLN A 104 37.19 34.28 -7.19
N LYS A 105 38.08 33.41 -7.67
CA LYS A 105 37.78 31.98 -7.83
C LYS A 105 37.34 31.37 -6.51
N THR A 106 38.11 31.57 -5.45
CA THR A 106 37.83 31.01 -4.12
C THR A 106 36.46 31.47 -3.61
N ILE A 107 36.12 32.75 -3.77
CA ILE A 107 34.82 33.29 -3.35
C ILE A 107 33.68 32.63 -4.14
N LYS A 108 33.79 32.57 -5.47
CA LYS A 108 32.76 31.98 -6.34
C LYS A 108 32.58 30.49 -6.08
N LEU A 109 33.67 29.74 -5.96
CA LEU A 109 33.62 28.30 -5.68
C LEU A 109 32.93 28.01 -4.35
N ARG A 110 33.28 28.73 -3.27
CA ARG A 110 32.59 28.58 -1.97
C ARG A 110 31.10 28.91 -2.05
N ALA A 111 30.72 29.91 -2.85
CA ALA A 111 29.31 30.25 -3.06
C ALA A 111 28.57 29.09 -3.78
N TYR A 112 29.15 28.55 -4.84
CA TYR A 112 28.56 27.42 -5.57
C TYR A 112 28.53 26.13 -4.73
N GLU A 113 29.55 25.85 -3.93
CA GLU A 113 29.55 24.71 -2.99
C GLU A 113 28.41 24.80 -1.98
N ARG A 114 28.17 25.99 -1.40
CA ARG A 114 27.02 26.21 -0.50
C ARG A 114 25.69 26.02 -1.20
N GLN A 115 25.56 26.52 -2.43
CA GLN A 115 24.36 26.30 -3.26
C GLN A 115 24.13 24.82 -3.51
N LEU A 116 25.19 24.09 -3.87
CA LEU A 116 25.15 22.65 -4.15
C LEU A 116 24.78 21.83 -2.89
N GLN A 117 25.29 22.22 -1.72
CA GLN A 117 24.88 21.62 -0.44
C GLN A 117 23.39 21.84 -0.14
N SER A 118 22.89 23.06 -0.36
CA SER A 118 21.47 23.38 -0.18
C SER A 118 20.58 22.55 -1.13
N LEU A 119 20.94 22.48 -2.41
CA LEU A 119 20.23 21.68 -3.42
C LEU A 119 20.24 20.18 -3.10
N ASN A 120 21.38 19.64 -2.68
CA ASN A 120 21.48 18.23 -2.25
C ASN A 120 20.66 17.94 -1.00
N THR A 121 20.58 18.89 -0.06
CA THR A 121 19.69 18.78 1.10
C THR A 121 18.24 18.77 0.66
N ARG A 122 17.85 19.65 -0.26
CA ARG A 122 16.50 19.68 -0.83
C ARG A 122 16.14 18.37 -1.55
N LYS A 123 17.04 17.84 -2.38
CA LYS A 123 16.90 16.52 -3.03
C LYS A 123 16.71 15.40 -2.00
N THR A 124 17.49 15.41 -0.93
CA THR A 124 17.38 14.43 0.16
C THR A 124 16.03 14.51 0.87
N ASN A 125 15.54 15.73 1.15
CA ASN A 125 14.24 15.93 1.79
C ASN A 125 13.07 15.49 0.90
N ILE A 126 13.14 15.77 -0.41
CA ILE A 126 12.18 15.26 -1.39
C ILE A 126 12.14 13.74 -1.32
N ASN A 127 13.30 13.07 -1.42
CA ASN A 127 13.38 11.62 -1.32
C ASN A 127 12.75 11.08 -0.03
N LYS A 128 13.09 11.66 1.13
CA LYS A 128 12.49 11.26 2.43
C LYS A 128 10.97 11.37 2.45
N ILE A 129 10.40 12.44 1.89
CA ILE A 129 8.94 12.62 1.82
C ILE A 129 8.31 11.51 0.98
N TYR A 130 8.86 11.23 -0.20
CA TYR A 130 8.31 10.20 -1.09
C TYR A 130 8.55 8.77 -0.58
N ASP A 131 9.68 8.51 0.07
CA ASP A 131 9.95 7.22 0.72
C ASP A 131 8.96 6.99 1.88
N ALA A 132 8.61 8.03 2.64
CA ALA A 132 7.57 7.95 3.67
C ALA A 132 6.18 7.67 3.08
N LYS A 133 5.83 8.31 1.94
CA LYS A 133 4.59 8.04 1.20
C LYS A 133 4.52 6.57 0.74
N LEU A 134 5.63 6.03 0.21
CA LEU A 134 5.72 4.62 -0.20
C LEU A 134 5.60 3.66 0.97
N LYS A 135 6.27 3.96 2.10
CA LYS A 135 6.17 3.18 3.33
C LYS A 135 4.75 3.11 3.88
N ALA A 136 3.99 4.20 3.80
CA ALA A 136 2.58 4.23 4.19
C ALA A 136 1.69 3.33 3.30
N LEU A 137 2.10 3.04 2.06
CA LEU A 137 1.43 2.09 1.16
C LEU A 137 1.91 0.63 1.34
N GLY A 138 2.90 0.39 2.20
CA GLY A 138 3.48 -0.92 2.45
C GLY A 138 4.64 -1.30 1.53
N TYR A 139 5.39 -0.31 1.02
CA TYR A 139 6.59 -0.50 0.21
C TYR A 139 7.87 -0.04 0.92
#